data_AF-A0A4S4N6M9-F1
#
_entry.id   AF-A0A4S4N6M9-F1
#
_cell.length_a   1.000
_cell.length_b   1.000
_cell.length_c   1.000
_cell.angle_alpha   90.00
_cell.angle_beta   90.00
_cell.angle_gamma   90.00
#
_symmetry.space_group_name_H-M   'P 1'
#
loop_
_entity.id
_entity.type
_entity.pdbx_description
1 polymer ?
#
loop_
_entity_poly.entity_id
_entity_poly.type
_entity_poly.pdbx_seq_one_letter_code
_entity_poly.pdbx_strand_id
1 'polypeptide(L)'
;MSDELRTLLQLEKIRSTKSQKALMDLQVEENRLRGQIETLKEHRRQSHTTDTALMPMRAIGALVQWQAWIDRTQGELNIDLAKVMARKAPVLRKVRIDSGRRDVVASLADRSDMEAREEARSQQLQTVLDQAAVRAALTK
;
A
#
# COMPACT_ATOMS: atom_id res chain seq x y z
N MET A 1 24.05 1.13 19.30
CA MET A 1 23.12 0.04 18.93
C MET A 1 21.64 0.42 19.02
N SER A 2 21.02 0.64 20.19
CA SER A 2 19.57 0.98 20.26
C SER A 2 19.21 2.24 19.46
N ASP A 3 20.04 3.30 19.52
CA ASP A 3 19.79 4.56 18.78
C ASP A 3 19.94 4.43 17.25
N GLU A 4 20.92 3.63 16.81
CA GLU A 4 21.12 3.30 15.38
C GLU A 4 19.96 2.47 14.83
N LEU A 5 19.47 1.48 15.59
CA LEU A 5 18.31 0.68 15.24
C LEU A 5 17.03 1.51 15.16
N ARG A 6 16.87 2.49 16.05
CA ARG A 6 15.75 3.45 16.00
C ARG A 6 15.82 4.33 14.75
N THR A 7 17.00 4.81 14.39
CA THR A 7 17.21 5.59 13.16
C THR A 7 16.91 4.74 11.92
N LEU A 8 17.39 3.50 11.88
CA LEU A 8 17.09 2.56 10.80
C LEU A 8 15.59 2.25 10.70
N LEU A 9 14.91 2.09 11.85
CA LEU A 9 13.47 1.87 11.90
C LEU A 9 12.71 3.07 11.32
N GLN A 10 13.11 4.29 11.66
CA GLN A 10 12.52 5.51 11.10
C GLN A 10 12.70 5.56 9.58
N LEU A 11 13.89 5.25 9.09
CA LEU A 11 14.18 5.22 7.66
C LEU A 11 13.31 4.18 6.92
N GLU A 12 13.22 2.96 7.44
CA GLU A 12 12.42 1.90 6.84
C GLU A 12 10.92 2.19 6.92
N LYS A 13 10.45 2.88 7.98
CA LYS A 13 9.08 3.39 8.05
C LYS A 13 8.80 4.37 6.93
N ILE A 14 9.68 5.35 6.69
CA ILE A 14 9.53 6.32 5.60
C ILE A 14 9.52 5.61 4.24
N ARG A 15 10.42 4.64 4.03
CA ARG A 15 10.49 3.84 2.80
C ARG A 15 9.20 3.05 2.55
N SER A 16 8.68 2.38 3.58
CA SER A 16 7.42 1.63 3.51
C SER A 16 6.25 2.55 3.19
N THR A 17 6.11 3.69 3.88
CA THR A 17 5.04 4.67 3.61
C THR A 17 5.12 5.20 2.18
N LYS A 18 6.32 5.49 1.67
CA LYS A 18 6.51 5.95 0.28
C LYS A 18 6.04 4.91 -0.75
N SER A 19 6.40 3.64 -0.55
CA SER A 19 5.97 2.58 -1.47
C SER A 19 4.47 2.33 -1.41
N GLN A 20 3.86 2.39 -0.21
CA GLN A 20 2.41 2.29 -0.03
C GLN A 20 1.67 3.43 -0.72
N LYS A 21 2.16 4.66 -0.60
CA LYS A 21 1.58 5.81 -1.31
C LYS A 21 1.62 5.62 -2.83
N ALA A 22 2.75 5.18 -3.39
CA ALA A 22 2.86 4.90 -4.81
C ALA A 22 1.86 3.81 -5.28
N LEU A 23 1.58 2.82 -4.44
CA LEU A 23 0.55 1.81 -4.72
C LEU A 23 -0.86 2.41 -4.69
N MET A 24 -1.16 3.28 -3.71
CA MET A 24 -2.45 3.96 -3.61
C MET A 24 -2.70 4.87 -4.81
N ASP A 25 -1.70 5.62 -5.26
CA ASP A 25 -1.81 6.48 -6.45
C ASP A 25 -2.19 5.65 -7.70
N LEU A 26 -1.57 4.47 -7.87
CA LEU A 26 -1.92 3.55 -8.95
C LEU A 26 -3.31 2.92 -8.78
N GLN A 27 -3.75 2.67 -7.55
CA GLN A 27 -5.10 2.15 -7.26
C GLN A 27 -6.18 3.17 -7.61
N VAL A 28 -5.95 4.45 -7.31
CA VAL A 28 -6.86 5.54 -7.69
C VAL A 28 -7.00 5.60 -9.20
N GLU A 29 -5.88 5.55 -9.93
CA GLU A 29 -5.89 5.57 -11.39
C GLU A 29 -6.58 4.33 -11.99
N GLU A 30 -6.33 3.14 -11.44
CA GLU A 30 -7.02 1.92 -11.83
C GLU A 30 -8.54 2.04 -11.64
N ASN A 31 -8.97 2.52 -10.47
CA ASN A 31 -10.39 2.68 -10.15
C ASN A 31 -11.05 3.70 -11.08
N ARG A 32 -10.35 4.80 -11.40
CA ARG A 32 -10.82 5.81 -12.36
C ARG A 32 -11.08 5.19 -13.74
N LEU A 33 -10.13 4.43 -14.28
CA LEU A 33 -10.26 3.76 -15.58
C LEU A 33 -11.38 2.72 -15.58
N ARG A 34 -11.48 1.90 -14.53
CA ARG A 34 -12.58 0.93 -14.38
C ARG A 34 -13.94 1.62 -14.34
N GLY A 35 -14.05 2.74 -13.62
CA GLY A 35 -15.26 3.55 -13.59
C GLY A 35 -15.65 4.08 -14.98
N GLN A 36 -14.70 4.61 -15.74
CA GLN A 36 -14.94 5.08 -17.11
C GLN A 36 -15.42 3.97 -18.05
N ILE A 37 -14.81 2.78 -17.95
CA ILE A 37 -15.23 1.60 -18.72
C ILE A 37 -16.67 1.21 -18.37
N GLU A 38 -17.02 1.23 -17.08
CA GLU A 38 -18.36 0.85 -16.64
C GLU A 38 -19.41 1.87 -17.10
N THR A 39 -19.11 3.17 -17.02
CA THR A 39 -19.97 4.22 -17.58
C THR A 39 -20.21 4.04 -19.08
N LEU A 40 -19.16 3.71 -19.86
CA LEU A 40 -19.30 3.45 -21.29
C LEU A 40 -20.16 2.22 -21.59
N LYS A 41 -20.02 1.14 -20.81
CA LYS A 41 -20.87 -0.04 -20.95
C LYS A 41 -22.33 0.28 -20.66
N GLU A 42 -22.58 1.10 -19.64
CA GLU A 42 -23.93 1.52 -19.30
C GLU A 42 -24.56 2.36 -20.43
N HIS A 43 -23.81 3.31 -21.01
CA HIS A 43 -24.27 4.07 -22.18
C HIS A 43 -24.57 3.16 -23.39
N ARG A 44 -23.76 2.12 -23.61
CA ARG A 44 -24.03 1.12 -24.67
C ARG A 44 -25.35 0.38 -24.39
N ARG A 45 -25.57 -0.07 -23.16
CA ARG A 45 -26.78 -0.80 -22.74
C ARG A 45 -28.03 0.05 -22.93
N GLN A 46 -28.00 1.31 -22.48
CA GLN A 46 -29.10 2.28 -22.64
C GLN A 46 -29.42 2.56 -24.12
N SER A 47 -28.38 2.62 -24.97
CA SER A 47 -28.56 2.86 -26.40
C SER A 47 -29.25 1.69 -27.12
N HIS A 48 -29.04 0.45 -26.64
CA HIS A 48 -29.68 -0.75 -27.20
C HIS A 48 -31.14 -0.93 -26.74
N THR A 49 -31.54 -0.31 -25.63
CA THR A 49 -32.93 -0.38 -25.12
C THR A 49 -33.88 0.63 -25.77
N THR A 50 -33.37 1.58 -26.56
CA THR A 50 -34.20 2.55 -27.28
C THR A 50 -34.71 1.91 -28.59
N ASP A 51 -36.03 1.82 -28.71
CA ASP A 51 -36.75 1.04 -29.73
C ASP A 51 -36.29 1.39 -31.16
N THR A 52 -35.62 0.44 -31.80
CA THR A 52 -34.98 0.61 -33.11
C THR A 52 -36.02 0.64 -34.25
N ALA A 53 -37.25 0.18 -33.99
CA ALA A 53 -38.31 0.04 -34.98
C ALA A 53 -38.88 1.37 -35.52
N LEU A 54 -38.61 2.50 -34.85
CA LEU A 54 -39.10 3.83 -35.23
C LEU A 54 -37.99 4.81 -35.66
N MET A 55 -36.74 4.32 -35.84
CA MET A 55 -35.61 5.21 -36.13
C MET A 55 -35.48 5.59 -37.61
N PRO A 56 -35.40 6.89 -37.96
CA PRO A 56 -35.11 7.34 -39.32
C PRO A 56 -33.77 6.80 -39.82
N MET A 57 -33.62 6.58 -41.14
CA MET A 57 -32.40 6.04 -41.75
C MET A 57 -31.12 6.83 -41.40
N ARG A 58 -31.21 8.15 -41.19
CA ARG A 58 -30.10 8.99 -40.70
C ARG A 58 -29.70 8.69 -39.25
N ALA A 59 -30.65 8.31 -38.41
CA ALA A 59 -30.40 7.91 -37.02
C ALA A 59 -29.66 6.57 -36.94
N ILE A 60 -29.89 5.66 -37.89
CA ILE A 60 -29.13 4.40 -38.01
C ILE A 60 -27.65 4.68 -38.29
N GLY A 61 -27.33 5.58 -39.24
CA GLY A 61 -25.94 5.97 -39.51
C GLY A 61 -25.25 6.61 -38.31
N ALA A 62 -25.96 7.49 -37.58
CA ALA A 62 -25.46 8.08 -36.35
C ALA A 62 -25.22 7.03 -35.25
N LEU A 63 -26.10 6.03 -35.11
CA LEU A 63 -25.96 4.93 -34.16
C LEU A 63 -24.73 4.07 -34.45
N VAL A 64 -24.47 3.75 -35.72
CA VAL A 64 -23.27 2.98 -36.13
C VAL A 64 -21.99 3.73 -35.80
N GLN A 65 -21.93 5.04 -36.09
CA GLN A 65 -20.77 5.86 -35.75
C GLN A 65 -20.55 5.96 -34.23
N TRP A 66 -21.64 6.11 -33.47
CA TRP A 66 -21.61 6.10 -32.01
C TRP A 66 -21.09 4.78 -31.45
N GLN A 67 -21.58 3.64 -31.95
CA GLN A 67 -21.13 2.32 -31.53
C GLN A 67 -19.64 2.11 -31.82
N ALA A 68 -19.18 2.49 -33.02
CA ALA A 68 -17.77 2.42 -33.39
C ALA A 68 -16.89 3.35 -32.54
N TRP A 69 -17.42 4.48 -32.06
CA TRP A 69 -16.72 5.34 -31.10
C TRP A 69 -16.63 4.69 -29.72
N ILE A 70 -17.71 4.08 -29.21
CA ILE A 70 -17.68 3.36 -27.92
C ILE A 70 -16.65 2.22 -27.99
N ASP A 71 -16.64 1.42 -29.06
CA ASP A 71 -15.74 0.28 -29.20
C ASP A 71 -14.26 0.71 -29.19
N ARG A 72 -13.92 1.77 -29.93
CA ARG A 72 -12.56 2.35 -29.93
C ARG A 72 -12.18 2.89 -28.56
N THR A 73 -13.05 3.69 -27.95
CA THR A 73 -12.79 4.31 -26.65
C THR A 73 -12.63 3.25 -25.56
N GLN A 74 -13.45 2.20 -25.58
CA GLN A 74 -13.30 1.07 -24.66
C GLN A 74 -11.97 0.33 -24.88
N GLY A 75 -11.54 0.16 -26.13
CA GLY A 75 -10.23 -0.40 -26.47
C GLY A 75 -9.08 0.41 -25.89
N GLU A 76 -9.10 1.74 -26.07
CA GLU A 76 -8.11 2.67 -25.52
C GLU A 76 -8.04 2.60 -23.99
N LEU A 77 -9.19 2.64 -23.31
CA LEU A 77 -9.27 2.53 -21.85
C LEU A 77 -8.76 1.18 -21.33
N ASN A 78 -9.04 0.08 -22.05
CA ASN A 78 -8.52 -1.24 -21.69
C ASN A 78 -7.00 -1.31 -21.82
N ILE A 79 -6.43 -0.71 -22.87
CA ILE A 79 -4.98 -0.61 -23.04
C ILE A 79 -4.36 0.20 -21.89
N ASP A 80 -4.96 1.33 -21.53
CA ASP A 80 -4.46 2.15 -20.43
C ASP A 80 -4.59 1.45 -19.07
N LEU A 81 -5.68 0.71 -18.85
CA LEU A 81 -5.84 -0.15 -17.68
C LEU A 81 -4.74 -1.22 -17.63
N ALA A 82 -4.44 -1.87 -18.75
CA ALA A 82 -3.36 -2.85 -18.84
C ALA A 82 -1.99 -2.22 -18.52
N LYS A 83 -1.72 -1.00 -19.00
CA LYS A 83 -0.49 -0.24 -18.65
C LYS A 83 -0.42 0.07 -17.15
N VAL A 84 -1.54 0.46 -16.52
CA VAL A 84 -1.59 0.68 -15.06
C VAL A 84 -1.32 -0.62 -14.30
N MET A 85 -1.95 -1.73 -14.70
CA MET A 85 -1.72 -3.04 -14.09
C MET A 85 -0.25 -3.49 -14.22
N ALA A 86 0.36 -3.29 -15.39
CA ALA A 86 1.77 -3.60 -15.63
C ALA A 86 2.69 -2.76 -14.72
N ARG A 87 2.38 -1.48 -14.49
CA ARG A 87 3.11 -0.61 -13.54
C ARG A 87 2.87 -1.00 -12.08
N LYS A 88 1.68 -1.49 -11.73
CA LYS A 88 1.30 -1.89 -10.38
C LYS A 88 2.03 -3.16 -9.90
N ALA A 89 2.26 -4.12 -10.79
CA ALA A 89 2.95 -5.37 -10.47
C ALA A 89 4.32 -5.21 -9.77
N PRO A 90 5.28 -4.43 -10.29
CA PRO A 90 6.55 -4.20 -9.60
C PRO A 90 6.39 -3.38 -8.31
N VAL A 91 5.44 -2.45 -8.24
CA VAL A 91 5.18 -1.64 -7.03
C VAL A 91 4.64 -2.52 -5.90
N LEU A 92 3.74 -3.46 -6.19
CA LEU A 92 3.25 -4.43 -5.20
C LEU A 92 4.40 -5.27 -4.60
N ARG A 93 5.33 -5.74 -5.45
CA ARG A 93 6.51 -6.45 -4.96
C ARG A 93 7.38 -5.56 -4.06
N LYS A 94 7.54 -4.29 -4.44
CA LYS A 94 8.30 -3.31 -3.65
C LYS A 94 7.66 -3.04 -2.29
N VAL A 95 6.33 -2.83 -2.24
CA VAL A 95 5.59 -2.66 -0.98
C VAL A 95 5.82 -3.85 -0.06
N ARG A 96 5.71 -5.07 -0.59
CA ARG A 96 5.94 -6.29 0.20
C ARG A 96 7.35 -6.34 0.80
N ILE A 97 8.37 -5.99 0.02
CA ILE A 97 9.77 -5.98 0.49
C ILE A 97 10.00 -4.88 1.52
N ASP A 98 9.56 -3.65 1.23
CA ASP A 98 9.78 -2.50 2.10
C ASP A 98 9.03 -2.66 3.43
N SER A 99 7.81 -3.20 3.42
CA SER A 99 7.07 -3.53 4.64
C SER A 99 7.72 -4.67 5.42
N GLY A 100 8.18 -5.73 4.75
CA GLY A 100 8.89 -6.83 5.42
C GLY A 100 10.19 -6.37 6.09
N ARG A 101 10.96 -5.48 5.44
CA ARG A 101 12.18 -4.89 6.04
C ARG A 101 11.85 -4.06 7.27
N ARG A 102 10.82 -3.21 7.20
CA ARG A 102 10.33 -2.43 8.34
C ARG A 102 9.97 -3.35 9.51
N ASP A 103 9.28 -4.45 9.25
CA ASP A 103 8.82 -5.38 10.29
C ASP A 103 10.01 -6.10 10.96
N VAL A 104 11.01 -6.52 10.17
CA VAL A 104 12.24 -7.12 10.70
C VAL A 104 13.01 -6.13 11.55
N VAL A 105 13.21 -4.89 11.08
CA VAL A 105 13.92 -3.86 11.84
C VAL A 105 13.17 -3.49 13.12
N ALA A 106 11.84 -3.42 13.08
CA ALA A 106 11.02 -3.19 14.27
C ALA A 106 11.23 -4.31 15.31
N SER A 107 11.18 -5.58 14.87
CA SER A 107 11.44 -6.73 15.75
C SER A 107 12.86 -6.73 16.34
N LEU A 108 13.87 -6.25 15.60
CA LEU A 108 15.24 -6.13 16.09
C LEU A 108 15.39 -5.00 17.11
N ALA A 109 14.75 -3.85 16.86
CA ALA A 109 14.73 -2.73 17.80
C ALA A 109 14.04 -3.12 19.11
N ASP A 110 12.90 -3.80 19.03
CA ASP A 110 12.16 -4.28 20.21
C ASP A 110 13.00 -5.27 21.03
N ARG A 111 13.67 -6.22 20.38
CA ARG A 111 14.57 -7.16 21.05
C ARG A 111 15.75 -6.46 21.73
N SER A 112 16.40 -5.52 21.03
CA SER A 112 17.51 -4.75 21.61
C SER A 112 17.07 -3.91 22.81
N ASP A 113 15.87 -3.32 22.76
CA ASP A 113 15.33 -2.55 23.88
C ASP A 113 14.93 -3.45 25.06
N MET A 114 14.49 -4.69 24.80
CA MET A 114 14.24 -5.69 25.86
C MET A 114 15.54 -6.14 26.53
N GLU A 115 16.56 -6.50 25.76
CA GLU A 115 17.87 -6.91 26.27
C GLU A 115 18.50 -5.81 27.14
N ALA A 116 18.47 -4.56 26.66
CA ALA A 116 19.00 -3.42 27.43
C ALA A 116 18.24 -3.20 28.76
N ARG A 117 16.92 -3.43 28.79
CA ARG A 117 16.12 -3.33 30.01
C ARG A 117 16.43 -4.45 30.99
N GLU A 118 16.68 -5.65 30.49
CA GLU A 118 17.02 -6.80 31.31
C GLU A 118 18.41 -6.64 31.94
N GLU A 119 19.40 -6.20 31.17
CA GLU A 119 20.74 -5.85 31.68
C GLU A 119 20.67 -4.75 32.75
N ALA A 120 19.95 -3.66 32.48
CA ALA A 120 19.78 -2.58 33.44
C ALA A 120 19.12 -3.07 34.74
N ARG A 121 18.11 -3.93 34.64
CA ARG A 121 17.45 -4.54 35.80
C ARG A 121 18.39 -5.45 36.58
N SER A 122 19.19 -6.27 35.90
CA SER A 122 20.18 -7.14 36.54
C SER A 122 21.24 -6.36 37.30
N GLN A 123 21.80 -5.30 36.69
CA GLN A 123 22.78 -4.41 37.33
C GLN A 123 22.20 -3.70 38.56
N GLN A 124 20.94 -3.26 38.48
CA GLN A 124 20.26 -2.62 39.59
C GLN A 124 20.03 -3.61 40.75
N LEU A 125 19.65 -4.86 40.45
CA LEU A 125 19.51 -5.92 41.47
C LEU A 125 20.85 -6.24 42.15
N GLN A 126 21.93 -6.37 41.39
CA GLN A 126 23.27 -6.60 41.95
C GLN A 126 23.69 -5.45 42.88
N THR A 127 23.50 -4.21 42.45
CA THR A 127 23.82 -3.03 43.27
C THR A 127 23.05 -3.03 44.60
N VAL A 128 21.77 -3.41 44.58
CA VAL A 128 20.95 -3.49 45.80
C VAL A 128 21.44 -4.62 46.72
N LEU A 129 21.80 -5.78 46.18
CA LEU A 129 22.36 -6.89 46.95
C LEU A 129 23.70 -6.53 47.59
N ASP A 130 24.58 -5.87 46.84
CA ASP A 130 25.89 -5.41 47.33
C ASP A 130 25.73 -4.39 48.47
N GLN A 131 24.82 -3.43 48.31
CA GLN A 131 24.49 -2.46 49.35
C GLN A 131 23.92 -3.12 50.62
N ALA A 132 23.07 -4.14 50.46
CA ALA A 132 22.52 -4.90 51.58
C ALA A 132 23.62 -5.69 52.32
N ALA A 133 24.55 -6.30 51.58
CA ALA A 133 25.69 -7.02 52.16
C ALA A 133 26.61 -6.11 52.97
N VAL A 134 26.93 -4.91 52.45
CA VAL A 134 27.72 -3.90 53.18
C VAL A 134 27.01 -3.45 54.46
N ARG A 135 25.69 -3.21 54.42
CA ARG A 135 24.90 -2.86 55.60
C ARG A 135 24.89 -3.95 56.67
N ALA A 136 24.79 -5.21 56.26
CA ALA A 136 24.84 -6.36 57.17
C ALA A 136 26.23 -6.53 57.83
N ALA A 137 27.31 -6.15 57.14
CA ALA A 137 28.66 -6.18 57.71
C ALA A 137 28.91 -5.07 58.76
N LEU A 138 28.25 -3.91 58.63
CA LEU A 138 28.38 -2.78 59.56
C LEU A 138 27.51 -2.91 60.83
N THR A 139 26.63 -3.90 60.89
CA THR A 139 25.73 -4.15 62.02
C THR A 139 26.18 -5.31 62.93
N LYS A 140 27.33 -5.92 62.63
CA LYS A 140 28.04 -6.88 63.48
C LYS A 140 29.28 -6.23 64.09
#